data_AF-A0A354DLB8-F1
#
_entry.id   AF-A0A354DLB8-F1
#
_cell.length_a   1.000
_cell.length_b   1.000
_cell.length_c   1.000
_cell.angle_alpha   90.00
_cell.angle_beta   90.00
_cell.angle_gamma   90.00
#
_symmetry.space_group_name_H-M   'P 1'
#
loop_
_entity.id
_entity.type
_entity.pdbx_description
1 polymer ?
#
loop_
_entity_poly.entity_id
_entity_poly.type
_entity_poly.pdbx_seq_one_letter_code
_entity_poly.pdbx_strand_id
1 'polypeptide(L)'
;LPVGIPKCFMGFKDQTGFVQGDLWLKREVEMEILMDILFSPGSAIYQKLYERGLINDGFGGDFTGEEYYGFSIIGGDTKDPDQMVSLITDELKTQGSQGIDEELFALSKRKKIGEFLRSLNSLEYIANSYTRFRFADTDLFKTLDVLEKVTLQDVNQRFKDHFNFQSFAVSVVTSKE
;
A
#
# COMPACT_ATOMS: atom_id res chain seq x y z
N LEU A 1 5.55 21.44 -18.63
CA LEU A 1 6.69 21.77 -17.73
C LEU A 1 7.71 20.66 -17.88
N PRO A 2 8.99 20.95 -18.15
CA PRO A 2 10.03 19.92 -18.20
C PRO A 2 10.15 19.25 -16.83
N VAL A 3 10.13 17.92 -16.80
CA VAL A 3 10.34 17.14 -15.58
C VAL A 3 11.83 16.89 -15.46
N GLY A 4 12.48 17.41 -14.41
CA GLY A 4 13.93 17.30 -14.24
C GLY A 4 14.43 15.88 -13.93
N ILE A 5 13.57 15.03 -13.36
CA ILE A 5 13.84 13.62 -13.04
C ILE A 5 12.62 12.80 -13.50
N PRO A 6 12.79 11.70 -14.27
CA PRO A 6 11.67 10.87 -14.67
C PRO A 6 10.80 10.42 -13.49
N LYS A 7 9.49 10.32 -13.73
CA LYS A 7 8.55 9.72 -12.78
C LYS A 7 8.21 8.32 -13.27
N CYS A 8 8.31 7.34 -12.38
CA CYS A 8 7.91 5.98 -12.69
C CYS A 8 6.97 5.46 -11.61
N PHE A 9 5.81 5.00 -12.04
CA PHE A 9 4.79 4.43 -11.17
C PHE A 9 4.36 3.07 -11.70
N MET A 10 4.15 2.17 -10.77
CA MET A 10 3.63 0.83 -10.95
C MET A 10 2.26 0.74 -10.31
N GLY A 11 1.35 0.00 -10.93
CA GLY A 11 0.04 -0.27 -10.38
C GLY A 11 -0.29 -1.75 -10.39
N PHE A 12 -0.97 -2.20 -9.32
CA PHE A 12 -1.60 -3.52 -9.26
C PHE A 12 -3.10 -3.33 -9.08
N LYS A 13 -3.89 -3.93 -9.96
CA LYS A 13 -5.34 -3.96 -9.82
C LYS A 13 -5.74 -4.94 -8.71
N ASP A 14 -6.57 -4.50 -7.78
CA ASP A 14 -7.23 -5.40 -6.82
C ASP A 14 -8.31 -6.21 -7.54
N GLN A 15 -8.23 -7.53 -7.39
CA GLN A 15 -9.14 -8.49 -8.02
C GLN A 15 -10.29 -8.92 -7.10
N THR A 16 -10.40 -8.36 -5.89
CA THR A 16 -11.45 -8.69 -4.92
C THR A 16 -12.87 -8.50 -5.47
N GLY A 17 -13.07 -7.58 -6.41
CA GLY A 17 -14.40 -7.28 -6.97
C GLY A 17 -15.25 -6.46 -6.00
N PHE A 18 -16.57 -6.68 -6.01
CA PHE A 18 -17.48 -5.95 -5.13
C PHE A 18 -17.36 -6.40 -3.67
N VAL A 19 -17.12 -5.46 -2.76
CA VAL A 19 -17.04 -5.72 -1.32
C VAL A 19 -17.55 -4.53 -0.51
N GLN A 20 -18.28 -4.79 0.57
CA GLN A 20 -18.87 -3.81 1.48
C GLN A 20 -18.76 -4.27 2.95
N GLY A 21 -19.14 -3.39 3.87
CA GLY A 21 -19.25 -3.66 5.30
C GLY A 21 -17.91 -4.03 5.93
N ASP A 22 -17.96 -4.96 6.88
CA ASP A 22 -16.77 -5.41 7.62
C ASP A 22 -15.74 -6.12 6.72
N LEU A 23 -16.15 -6.70 5.59
CA LEU A 23 -15.24 -7.31 4.61
C LEU A 23 -14.45 -6.23 3.85
N TRP A 24 -15.09 -5.13 3.49
CA TRP A 24 -14.42 -4.01 2.84
C TRP A 24 -13.40 -3.39 3.81
N LEU A 25 -13.80 -3.19 5.07
CA LEU A 25 -12.92 -2.65 6.10
C LEU A 25 -11.74 -3.58 6.40
N LYS A 26 -11.98 -4.89 6.44
CA LYS A 26 -10.91 -5.88 6.60
C LYS A 26 -9.89 -5.78 5.46
N ARG A 27 -10.34 -5.67 4.21
CA ARG A 27 -9.46 -5.49 3.05
C ARG A 27 -8.62 -4.21 3.16
N GLU A 28 -9.24 -3.08 3.53
CA GLU A 28 -8.53 -1.81 3.72
C GLU A 28 -7.40 -1.97 4.76
N VAL A 29 -7.70 -2.55 5.92
CA VAL A 29 -6.73 -2.76 7.00
C VAL A 29 -5.61 -3.72 6.60
N GLU A 30 -5.93 -4.82 5.91
CA GLU A 30 -4.94 -5.75 5.37
C GLU A 30 -3.96 -5.04 4.43
N MET A 31 -4.50 -4.21 3.52
CA MET A 31 -3.70 -3.46 2.55
C MET A 31 -2.89 -2.35 3.19
N GLU A 32 -3.43 -1.61 4.16
CA GLU A 32 -2.67 -0.57 4.87
C GLU A 32 -1.45 -1.14 5.60
N ILE A 33 -1.60 -2.29 6.26
CA ILE A 33 -0.49 -2.99 6.92
C ILE A 33 0.50 -3.50 5.87
N LEU A 34 0.02 -4.15 4.81
CA LEU A 34 0.87 -4.71 3.78
C LEU A 34 1.70 -3.65 3.05
N MET A 35 1.08 -2.53 2.67
CA MET A 35 1.75 -1.41 2.01
C MET A 35 2.79 -0.75 2.92
N ASP A 36 2.52 -0.64 4.22
CA ASP A 36 3.47 -0.12 5.19
C ASP A 36 4.70 -1.03 5.35
N ILE A 37 4.49 -2.35 5.44
CA ILE A 37 5.58 -3.32 5.52
C ILE A 37 6.46 -3.29 4.27
N LEU A 38 5.84 -3.16 3.09
CA LEU A 38 6.54 -3.26 1.81
C LEU A 38 7.20 -1.96 1.35
N PHE A 39 6.59 -0.80 1.61
CA PHE A 39 6.98 0.44 0.93
C PHE A 39 7.15 1.65 1.85
N SER A 40 6.93 1.51 3.17
CA SER A 40 7.26 2.61 4.08
C SER A 40 8.77 2.91 4.06
N PRO A 41 9.20 4.12 4.49
CA PRO A 41 10.63 4.46 4.56
C PRO A 41 11.47 3.47 5.37
N GLY A 42 10.90 2.74 6.33
CA GLY A 42 11.60 1.71 7.11
C GLY A 42 11.64 0.32 6.45
N SER A 43 10.97 0.12 5.31
CA SER A 43 10.88 -1.17 4.63
C SER A 43 12.19 -1.56 3.94
N ALA A 44 12.40 -2.87 3.79
CA ALA A 44 13.58 -3.40 3.09
C ALA A 44 13.63 -2.97 1.61
N ILE A 45 12.47 -2.87 0.94
CA ILE A 45 12.40 -2.43 -0.47
C ILE A 45 12.80 -0.97 -0.59
N TYR A 46 12.24 -0.10 0.26
CA TYR A 46 12.60 1.32 0.28
C TYR A 46 14.10 1.49 0.50
N GLN A 47 14.66 0.86 1.54
CA GLN A 47 16.08 1.00 1.88
C GLN A 47 16.98 0.54 0.73
N LYS A 48 16.70 -0.62 0.10
CA LYS A 48 17.47 -1.11 -1.05
C LYS A 48 17.42 -0.16 -2.24
N LEU A 49 16.25 0.41 -2.56
CA LEU A 49 16.10 1.39 -3.64
C LEU A 49 16.86 2.68 -3.33
N TYR A 50 16.74 3.18 -2.10
CA TYR A 50 17.38 4.41 -1.65
C TYR A 50 18.90 4.30 -1.63
N GLU A 51 19.45 3.20 -1.08
CA GLU A 51 20.90 2.92 -1.04
C GLU A 51 21.51 2.82 -2.45
N ARG A 52 20.76 2.32 -3.43
CA ARG A 52 21.18 2.30 -4.85
C ARG A 52 21.00 3.66 -5.55
N GLY A 53 20.46 4.65 -4.84
CA GLY A 53 20.14 5.98 -5.38
C GLY A 53 19.13 5.92 -6.52
N LEU A 54 18.19 4.97 -6.48
CA LEU A 54 17.12 4.82 -7.45
C LEU A 54 15.91 5.70 -7.13
N ILE A 55 15.70 6.02 -5.86
CA ILE A 55 14.57 6.82 -5.37
C ILE A 55 15.07 7.96 -4.48
N ASN A 56 14.17 8.88 -4.15
CA ASN A 56 14.33 9.90 -3.12
C ASN A 56 13.16 9.80 -2.11
N ASP A 57 13.08 10.77 -1.19
CA ASP A 57 12.04 10.82 -0.15
C ASP A 57 10.60 10.95 -0.68
N GLY A 58 10.43 11.20 -1.98
CA GLY A 58 9.12 11.24 -2.63
C GLY A 58 8.59 9.88 -3.08
N PHE A 59 9.36 8.78 -2.93
CA PHE A 59 8.88 7.44 -3.24
C PHE A 59 7.92 6.94 -2.16
N GLY A 60 6.87 6.24 -2.59
CA GLY A 60 5.95 5.58 -1.69
C GLY A 60 5.06 4.58 -2.40
N GLY A 61 4.21 3.95 -1.62
CA GLY A 61 3.14 3.09 -2.10
C GLY A 61 1.86 3.36 -1.32
N ASP A 62 0.74 3.38 -2.03
CA ASP A 62 -0.58 3.53 -1.42
C ASP A 62 -1.59 2.58 -2.06
N PHE A 63 -2.68 2.32 -1.35
CA PHE A 63 -3.81 1.52 -1.81
C PHE A 63 -5.07 2.37 -1.79
N THR A 64 -5.84 2.31 -2.87
CA THR A 64 -7.19 2.85 -2.93
C THR A 64 -8.15 1.70 -3.14
N GLY A 65 -9.00 1.42 -2.16
CA GLY A 65 -10.10 0.47 -2.27
C GLY A 65 -11.45 1.15 -2.12
N GLU A 66 -12.30 0.97 -3.12
CA GLU A 66 -13.71 1.33 -3.10
C GLU A 66 -14.55 0.06 -3.25
N GLU A 67 -15.87 0.19 -3.16
CA GLU A 67 -16.76 -0.97 -3.15
C GLU A 67 -16.62 -1.83 -4.40
N TYR A 68 -16.45 -1.20 -5.57
CA TYR A 68 -16.44 -1.86 -6.87
C TYR A 68 -15.06 -2.04 -7.49
N TYR A 69 -14.04 -1.37 -6.94
CA TYR A 69 -12.69 -1.41 -7.49
C TYR A 69 -11.66 -1.20 -6.39
N GLY A 70 -10.44 -1.65 -6.66
CA GLY A 70 -9.30 -1.25 -5.87
C GLY A 70 -8.02 -1.33 -6.70
N PHE A 71 -7.00 -0.62 -6.26
CA PHE A 71 -5.67 -0.69 -6.85
C PHE A 71 -4.62 -0.17 -5.87
N SER A 72 -3.38 -0.65 -6.00
CA SER A 72 -2.23 0.03 -5.40
C SER A 72 -1.45 0.79 -6.46
N ILE A 73 -0.83 1.90 -6.05
CA ILE A 73 0.14 2.64 -6.84
C ILE A 73 1.42 2.73 -6.03
N ILE A 74 2.55 2.37 -6.65
CA ILE A 74 3.88 2.38 -6.05
C ILE A 74 4.83 3.12 -6.99
N GLY A 75 5.59 4.07 -6.50
CA GLY A 75 6.57 4.75 -7.32
C GLY A 75 6.94 6.12 -6.82
N GLY A 76 7.62 6.85 -7.69
CA GLY A 76 8.16 8.17 -7.38
C GLY A 76 9.10 8.65 -8.48
N ASP A 77 9.95 9.61 -8.11
CA ASP A 77 11.03 10.08 -8.97
C ASP A 77 12.15 9.06 -9.01
N THR A 78 12.63 8.75 -10.22
CA THR A 78 13.76 7.86 -10.41
C THR A 78 14.59 8.25 -11.62
N LYS A 79 15.91 8.09 -11.50
CA LYS A 79 16.85 8.25 -12.63
C LYS A 79 16.87 7.04 -13.56
N ASP A 80 16.38 5.89 -13.11
CA ASP A 80 16.40 4.63 -13.86
C ASP A 80 15.10 3.85 -13.61
N PRO A 81 14.04 4.15 -14.41
CA PRO A 81 12.74 3.50 -14.30
C PRO A 81 12.81 1.97 -14.42
N ASP A 82 13.59 1.46 -15.37
CA ASP A 82 13.68 0.03 -15.66
C ASP A 82 14.31 -0.73 -14.48
N GLN A 83 15.40 -0.18 -13.92
CA GLN A 83 16.05 -0.78 -12.76
C GLN A 83 15.17 -0.72 -11.51
N MET A 84 14.44 0.38 -11.29
CA MET A 84 13.49 0.49 -10.17
C MET A 84 12.37 -0.56 -10.28
N VAL A 85 11.76 -0.69 -11.47
CA VAL A 85 10.70 -1.67 -11.72
C VAL A 85 11.22 -3.09 -11.50
N SER A 86 12.38 -3.44 -12.10
CA SER A 86 12.95 -4.77 -11.93
C SER A 86 13.16 -5.11 -10.46
N LEU A 87 13.82 -4.23 -9.71
CA LEU A 87 14.12 -4.45 -8.30
C LEU A 87 12.84 -4.65 -7.47
N ILE A 88 11.84 -3.79 -7.65
CA ILE A 88 10.57 -3.90 -6.91
C ILE A 88 9.87 -5.21 -7.25
N THR A 89 9.77 -5.56 -8.53
CA THR A 89 9.10 -6.81 -8.92
C THR A 89 9.81 -8.07 -8.41
N ASP A 90 11.15 -8.07 -8.36
CA ASP A 90 11.93 -9.20 -7.85
C ASP A 90 11.81 -9.34 -6.33
N GLU A 91 11.82 -8.22 -5.59
CA GLU A 91 11.59 -8.22 -4.15
C GLU A 91 10.16 -8.67 -3.81
N LEU A 92 9.15 -8.23 -4.56
CA LEU A 92 7.77 -8.66 -4.36
C LEU A 92 7.59 -10.16 -4.59
N LYS A 93 8.21 -10.73 -5.64
CA LYS A 93 8.20 -12.19 -5.87
C LYS A 93 8.88 -12.95 -4.74
N THR A 94 10.04 -12.45 -4.31
CA THR A 94 10.83 -13.09 -3.25
C THR A 94 10.06 -13.08 -1.93
N GLN A 95 9.62 -11.91 -1.48
CA GLN A 95 8.88 -11.77 -0.23
C GLN A 95 7.52 -12.46 -0.27
N GLY A 96 6.80 -12.40 -1.41
CA GLY A 96 5.53 -13.13 -1.58
C GLY A 96 5.68 -14.65 -1.49
N SER A 97 6.85 -15.19 -1.84
CA SER A 97 7.15 -16.63 -1.70
C SER A 97 7.56 -17.04 -0.28
N GLN A 98 8.26 -16.15 0.44
CA GLN A 98 8.75 -16.39 1.80
C GLN A 98 7.67 -16.12 2.86
N GLY A 99 6.76 -15.20 2.57
CA GLY A 99 5.79 -14.67 3.52
C GLY A 99 6.34 -13.48 4.29
N ILE A 100 5.42 -12.72 4.89
CA ILE A 100 5.72 -11.60 5.77
C ILE A 100 6.24 -12.13 7.11
N ASP A 101 7.31 -11.49 7.60
CA ASP A 101 7.88 -11.75 8.92
C ASP A 101 6.91 -11.33 10.05
N GLU A 102 6.84 -12.15 11.11
CA GLU A 102 5.90 -11.94 12.21
C GLU A 102 6.21 -10.67 13.01
N GLU A 103 7.50 -10.34 13.21
CA GLU A 103 7.89 -9.12 13.93
C GLU A 103 7.56 -7.88 13.12
N LEU A 104 7.80 -7.89 11.80
CA LEU A 104 7.41 -6.80 10.90
C LEU A 104 5.89 -6.60 10.89
N PHE A 105 5.11 -7.68 10.84
CA PHE A 105 3.66 -7.59 10.94
C PHE A 105 3.21 -6.98 12.27
N ALA A 106 3.72 -7.48 13.39
CA ALA A 106 3.36 -6.97 14.72
C ALA A 106 3.75 -5.49 14.88
N LEU A 107 4.90 -5.09 14.34
CA LEU A 107 5.35 -3.70 14.35
C LEU A 107 4.43 -2.80 13.52
N SER A 108 4.14 -3.18 12.28
CA SER A 108 3.27 -2.41 11.39
C SER A 108 1.84 -2.30 11.95
N LYS A 109 1.28 -3.40 12.47
CA LYS A 109 -0.02 -3.40 13.14
C LYS A 109 -0.08 -2.42 14.31
N ARG A 110 0.92 -2.43 15.21
CA ARG A 110 1.00 -1.45 16.32
C ARG A 110 1.12 -0.01 15.82
N LYS A 111 1.91 0.21 14.77
CA LYS A 111 2.04 1.52 14.13
C LYS A 111 0.67 1.99 13.61
N LYS A 112 -0.04 1.18 12.84
CA LYS A 112 -1.36 1.52 12.26
C LYS A 112 -2.42 1.81 13.33
N ILE A 113 -2.45 1.04 14.42
CA ILE A 113 -3.30 1.35 15.58
C ILE A 113 -2.98 2.74 16.15
N GLY A 114 -1.71 3.06 16.37
CA GLY A 114 -1.30 4.37 16.87
C GLY A 114 -1.61 5.52 15.90
N GLU A 115 -1.46 5.29 14.58
CA GLU A 115 -1.83 6.24 13.54
C GLU A 115 -3.34 6.52 13.52
N PHE A 116 -4.16 5.48 13.61
CA PHE A 116 -5.62 5.60 13.68
C PHE A 116 -6.08 6.32 14.96
N LEU A 117 -5.59 5.94 16.14
CA LEU A 117 -5.94 6.61 17.38
C LEU A 117 -5.55 8.10 17.37
N ARG A 118 -4.41 8.44 16.76
CA ARG A 118 -3.98 9.82 16.61
C ARG A 118 -4.89 10.59 15.64
N SER A 119 -5.31 9.97 14.53
CA SER A 119 -6.16 10.63 13.53
C SER A 119 -7.55 11.01 14.07
N LEU A 120 -8.04 10.28 15.08
CA LEU A 120 -9.28 10.63 15.79
C LEU A 120 -9.20 11.95 16.59
N ASN A 121 -8.01 12.53 16.78
CA ASN A 121 -7.87 13.89 17.33
C ASN A 121 -8.13 15.00 16.28
N SER A 122 -8.35 14.64 15.01
CA SER A 122 -8.64 15.57 13.93
C SER A 122 -10.11 15.46 13.51
N LEU A 123 -10.90 16.51 13.78
CA LEU A 123 -12.29 16.59 13.33
C LEU A 123 -12.39 16.53 11.80
N GLU A 124 -11.42 17.12 11.09
CA GLU A 124 -11.35 17.10 9.64
C GLU A 124 -11.16 15.67 9.11
N TYR A 125 -10.26 14.88 9.72
CA TYR A 125 -10.07 13.48 9.35
C TYR A 125 -11.36 12.67 9.58
N ILE A 126 -12.01 12.86 10.74
CA ILE A 126 -13.27 12.17 11.05
C ILE A 126 -14.33 12.54 10.02
N ALA A 127 -14.54 13.82 9.73
CA ALA A 127 -15.56 14.28 8.79
C ALA A 127 -15.34 13.73 7.37
N ASN A 128 -14.10 13.77 6.88
CA ASN A 128 -13.74 13.26 5.54
C ASN A 128 -13.89 11.74 5.45
N SER A 129 -13.51 11.00 6.51
CA SER A 129 -13.57 9.53 6.51
C SER A 129 -14.98 9.01 6.76
N TYR A 130 -15.78 9.70 7.58
CA TYR A 130 -17.11 9.22 8.00
C TYR A 130 -17.99 8.90 6.79
N THR A 131 -18.07 9.82 5.83
CA THR A 131 -18.90 9.64 4.63
C THR A 131 -18.46 8.45 3.78
N ARG A 132 -17.14 8.23 3.61
CA ARG A 132 -16.59 7.07 2.87
C ARG A 132 -16.99 5.75 3.52
N PHE A 133 -16.83 5.64 4.84
CA PHE A 133 -17.20 4.43 5.59
C PHE A 133 -18.71 4.16 5.53
N ARG A 134 -19.53 5.22 5.61
CA ARG A 134 -21.00 5.09 5.47
C ARG A 134 -21.42 4.63 4.08
N PHE A 135 -20.74 5.08 3.02
CA PHE A 135 -20.99 4.56 1.67
C PHE A 135 -20.65 3.08 1.58
N ALA A 136 -19.50 2.67 2.13
CA ALA A 136 -19.08 1.27 2.20
C ALA A 136 -19.87 0.41 3.21
N ASP A 137 -21.04 0.84 3.66
CA ASP A 137 -21.91 0.15 4.63
C ASP A 137 -21.20 -0.27 5.94
N THR A 138 -20.28 0.57 6.43
CA THR A 138 -19.53 0.32 7.67
C THR A 138 -19.39 1.59 8.51
N ASP A 139 -18.65 1.48 9.62
CA ASP A 139 -18.43 2.56 10.57
C ASP A 139 -16.93 2.76 10.79
N LEU A 140 -16.49 4.03 10.73
CA LEU A 140 -15.10 4.44 10.97
C LEU A 140 -14.56 3.87 12.29
N PHE A 141 -15.38 3.83 13.34
CA PHE A 141 -14.94 3.42 14.67
C PHE A 141 -14.70 1.91 14.79
N LYS A 142 -15.20 1.09 13.85
CA LYS A 142 -14.87 -0.34 13.77
C LYS A 142 -13.43 -0.61 13.32
N THR A 143 -12.74 0.41 12.77
CA THR A 143 -11.36 0.25 12.26
C THR A 143 -10.41 -0.27 13.34
N LEU A 144 -10.55 0.20 14.60
CA LEU A 144 -9.72 -0.28 15.70
C LEU A 144 -9.91 -1.78 15.95
N ASP A 145 -11.17 -2.23 16.05
CA ASP A 145 -11.48 -3.65 16.26
C ASP A 145 -10.93 -4.54 15.12
N VAL A 146 -11.00 -4.06 13.88
CA VAL A 146 -10.49 -4.80 12.71
C VAL A 146 -8.96 -4.82 12.72
N LEU A 147 -8.30 -3.69 13.02
CA LEU A 147 -6.85 -3.63 13.22
C LEU A 147 -6.38 -4.59 14.32
N GLU A 148 -7.11 -4.70 15.43
CA GLU A 148 -6.77 -5.62 16.51
C GLU A 148 -6.97 -7.09 16.15
N LYS A 149 -7.96 -7.40 15.30
CA LYS A 149 -8.30 -8.78 14.91
C LYS A 149 -7.54 -9.30 13.69
N VAL A 150 -7.04 -8.43 12.81
CA VAL A 150 -6.29 -8.84 11.62
C VAL A 150 -5.09 -9.72 12.02
N THR A 151 -4.86 -10.78 11.25
CA THR A 151 -3.82 -11.77 11.52
C THR A 151 -2.71 -11.72 10.47
N LEU A 152 -1.55 -12.31 10.81
CA LEU A 152 -0.46 -12.48 9.85
C LEU A 152 -0.89 -13.33 8.64
N GLN A 153 -1.78 -14.29 8.84
CA GLN A 153 -2.32 -15.12 7.76
C GLN A 153 -3.15 -14.29 6.77
N ASP A 154 -3.99 -13.38 7.29
CA ASP A 154 -4.80 -12.49 6.46
C ASP A 154 -3.91 -11.62 5.56
N VAL A 155 -2.87 -11.00 6.12
CA VAL A 155 -1.93 -10.15 5.37
C VAL A 155 -1.14 -10.95 4.33
N ASN A 156 -0.69 -12.17 4.68
CA ASN A 156 0.00 -13.04 3.72
C ASN A 156 -0.91 -13.50 2.58
N GLN A 157 -2.17 -13.79 2.87
CA GLN A 157 -3.15 -14.14 1.85
C GLN A 157 -3.41 -12.94 0.93
N ARG A 158 -3.62 -11.76 1.52
CA ARG A 158 -3.77 -10.50 0.78
C ARG A 158 -2.58 -10.20 -0.13
N PHE A 159 -1.35 -10.44 0.33
CA PHE A 159 -0.15 -10.29 -0.50
C PHE A 159 -0.28 -11.13 -1.77
N LYS A 160 -0.51 -12.44 -1.62
CA LYS A 160 -0.61 -13.37 -2.75
C LYS A 160 -1.71 -13.00 -3.73
N ASP A 161 -2.84 -12.53 -3.22
CA ASP A 161 -4.00 -12.19 -4.04
C ASP A 161 -3.84 -10.84 -4.76
N HIS A 162 -3.24 -9.85 -4.10
CA HIS A 162 -3.14 -8.48 -4.63
C HIS A 162 -1.98 -8.30 -5.62
N PHE A 163 -0.79 -8.82 -5.30
CA PHE A 163 0.41 -8.65 -6.14
C PHE A 163 0.44 -9.66 -7.30
N ASN A 164 -0.60 -9.61 -8.14
CA ASN A 164 -0.74 -10.43 -9.34
C ASN A 164 -0.11 -9.74 -10.57
N PHE A 165 1.00 -10.27 -11.07
CA PHE A 165 1.72 -9.73 -12.23
C PHE A 165 0.95 -9.82 -13.55
N GLN A 166 -0.15 -10.57 -13.65
CA GLN A 166 -1.05 -10.52 -14.81
C GLN A 166 -1.91 -9.25 -14.85
N SER A 167 -2.03 -8.54 -13.72
CA SER A 167 -2.79 -7.28 -13.58
C SER A 167 -1.90 -6.14 -13.09
N PHE A 168 -0.64 -6.17 -13.54
CA PHE A 168 0.40 -5.20 -13.25
C PHE A 168 0.59 -4.23 -14.44
N ALA A 169 0.75 -2.95 -14.15
CA ALA A 169 1.02 -1.92 -15.15
C ALA A 169 2.15 -1.00 -14.69
N VAL A 170 2.90 -0.45 -15.64
CA VAL A 170 3.97 0.53 -15.42
C VAL A 170 3.68 1.76 -16.26
N SER A 171 3.84 2.95 -15.67
CA SER A 171 3.76 4.23 -16.35
C SER A 171 5.02 5.05 -16.06
N VAL A 172 5.67 5.52 -17.12
CA VAL A 172 6.87 6.34 -17.05
C VAL A 172 6.61 7.67 -17.72
N VAL A 173 6.87 8.75 -17.01
CA VAL A 173 6.78 10.12 -17.53
C VAL A 173 8.19 10.71 -17.58
N THR A 174 8.64 11.00 -18.80
CA THR A 174 9.92 11.65 -19.08
C THR A 174 9.70 13.03 -19.70
N SER A 175 10.65 13.95 -19.55
CA SER A 175 10.68 15.13 -20.39
C SER A 175 11.17 14.74 -21.78
N LYS A 176 10.62 15.37 -22.83
CA LYS A 176 11.31 15.39 -24.12
C LYS A 176 12.60 16.19 -23.95
N GLU A 177 13.69 15.67 -24.52
CA GLU A 177 14.92 16.43 -24.74
C GLU A 177 14.64 17.74 -25.48
#